data_AF-A0A2V9GK35-F1
#
_entry.id   AF-A0A2V9GK35-F1
#
_cell.length_a   1.000
_cell.length_b   1.000
_cell.length_c   1.000
_cell.angle_alpha   90.00
_cell.angle_beta   90.00
_cell.angle_gamma   90.00
#
_symmetry.space_group_name_H-M   'P 1'
#
loop_
_entity.id
_entity.type
_entity.pdbx_description
1 polymer ?
#
loop_
_entity_poly.entity_id
_entity_poly.type
_entity_poly.pdbx_seq_one_letter_code
_entity_poly.pdbx_strand_id
1 'polypeptide(L)'
;MHQRICRSEVEARVPTLHVFVPLRPDGRRNSPGHVRSQEGEAESAFCTAGRDQGGEQVFIDFLEYAGTSLKEVATANTYESLNARCEAASSHITAQLLEYWTQNPNIEFEIRVTKAEAGDPVPFNEGIIARARVKNNLHKLSLPFSERSAGFVWFFSFLVKFAQVQKTAGKLILLLDEPGLTLHGKAQGDLLRYFDEKLAPRHQVIYTTHSPFMVPANNLPAVRIVEDRIFQPKPGQWASEGTKVRDDTLATDRDTLFPLQGALGYEITQTLFVGKHTLLIEGPGDILYLESWSSALVRRGRTGLDRRWTMCPAAG
;
A
#
# COMPACT_ATOMS: atom_id res chain seq x y z
N MET A 1 31.44 13.53 11.66
CA MET A 1 30.72 12.55 12.49
C MET A 1 29.58 12.00 11.64
N HIS A 2 29.78 10.86 10.97
CA HIS A 2 28.79 10.30 10.04
C HIS A 2 27.69 9.60 10.86
N GLN A 3 26.43 9.93 10.58
CA GLN A 3 25.25 9.26 11.12
C GLN A 3 25.13 7.88 10.46
N ARG A 4 24.84 6.81 11.21
CA ARG A 4 24.87 5.44 10.67
C ARG A 4 23.67 4.62 11.15
N ILE A 5 22.80 4.26 10.21
CA ILE A 5 21.58 3.45 10.37
C ILE A 5 21.89 2.02 9.93
N CYS A 6 21.36 1.01 10.64
CA CYS A 6 21.51 -0.41 10.28
C CYS A 6 21.20 -0.64 8.79
N ARG A 7 22.25 -0.91 7.99
CA ARG A 7 22.17 -1.38 6.62
C ARG A 7 22.27 -2.90 6.61
N SER A 8 21.39 -3.49 5.84
CA SER A 8 21.47 -4.87 5.38
C SER A 8 20.80 -4.88 4.03
N GLU A 9 21.48 -5.42 3.03
CA GLU A 9 21.06 -5.52 1.64
C GLU A 9 19.68 -6.20 1.57
N VAL A 10 18.63 -5.39 1.54
CA VAL A 10 17.29 -5.83 1.21
C VAL A 10 16.93 -5.05 -0.03
N GLU A 11 17.03 -5.71 -1.17
CA GLU A 11 16.59 -5.21 -2.47
C GLU A 11 15.04 -5.17 -2.55
N ALA A 12 14.41 -4.58 -1.54
CA ALA A 12 13.00 -4.21 -1.55
C ALA A 12 12.92 -2.73 -1.93
N ARG A 13 12.48 -2.45 -3.17
CA ARG A 13 12.16 -1.08 -3.57
C ARG A 13 11.13 -0.52 -2.59
N VAL A 14 11.47 0.55 -1.88
CA VAL A 14 10.50 1.30 -1.08
C VAL A 14 9.38 1.79 -1.99
N PRO A 15 8.11 1.77 -1.54
CA PRO A 15 7.01 2.31 -2.32
C PRO A 15 7.33 3.74 -2.75
N THR A 16 7.29 3.97 -4.08
CA THR A 16 7.33 5.34 -4.60
C THR A 16 5.95 5.93 -4.37
N LEU A 17 5.81 6.69 -3.28
CA LEU A 17 4.59 7.38 -2.91
C LEU A 17 4.68 8.82 -3.38
N HIS A 18 3.94 9.17 -4.43
CA HIS A 18 3.77 10.57 -4.81
C HIS A 18 2.55 11.13 -4.09
N VAL A 19 2.79 12.13 -3.24
CA VAL A 19 1.76 12.81 -2.45
C VAL A 19 1.51 14.19 -3.04
N PHE A 20 0.29 14.45 -3.48
CA PHE A 20 -0.15 15.77 -3.88
C PHE A 20 -1.14 16.35 -2.87
N VAL A 21 -0.90 17.59 -2.44
CA VAL A 21 -1.84 18.36 -1.62
C VAL A 21 -2.67 19.23 -2.57
N PRO A 22 -4.00 19.02 -2.66
CA PRO A 22 -4.84 19.82 -3.55
C PRO A 22 -4.85 21.29 -3.11
N LEU A 23 -4.70 22.20 -4.07
CA LEU A 23 -4.85 23.63 -3.85
C LEU A 23 -6.32 23.95 -3.50
N ARG A 24 -6.55 24.79 -2.49
CA ARG A 24 -7.91 25.26 -2.20
C ARG A 24 -8.46 26.03 -3.40
N PRO A 25 -9.79 26.00 -3.64
CA PRO A 25 -10.43 26.81 -4.68
C PRO A 25 -10.30 28.33 -4.45
N ASP A 26 -9.76 28.80 -3.30
CA ASP A 26 -9.55 30.22 -2.99
C ASP A 26 -8.13 30.75 -3.31
N GLY A 27 -7.23 29.93 -3.83
CA GLY A 27 -5.88 30.35 -4.22
C GLY A 27 -4.95 30.78 -3.07
N ARG A 28 -5.34 30.63 -1.79
CA ARG A 28 -4.48 31.02 -0.66
C ARG A 28 -3.61 29.86 -0.20
N ARG A 29 -2.29 30.02 -0.31
CA ARG A 29 -1.32 29.16 0.40
C ARG A 29 -1.49 29.38 1.90
N ASN A 30 -1.43 28.29 2.68
CA ASN A 30 -1.24 28.40 4.12
C ASN A 30 0.04 29.23 4.38
N SER A 31 -0.04 30.26 5.22
CA SER A 31 1.14 30.97 5.73
C SER A 31 0.85 31.56 7.12
N PRO A 32 1.85 31.70 8.01
CA PRO A 32 3.27 31.39 7.82
C PRO A 32 3.88 30.45 8.88
N GLY A 33 4.56 29.40 8.41
CA GLY A 33 5.87 29.01 8.93
C GLY A 33 6.85 29.26 7.78
N HIS A 34 7.80 30.16 7.96
CA HIS A 34 8.65 30.78 6.92
C HIS A 34 9.21 29.78 5.88
N VAL A 35 8.83 29.96 4.61
CA VAL A 35 9.66 29.57 3.44
C VAL A 35 9.69 30.77 2.50
N ARG A 36 10.85 31.42 2.41
CA ARG A 36 11.12 32.45 1.40
C ARG A 36 11.18 31.77 0.03
N SER A 37 10.29 32.19 -0.85
CA SER A 37 10.37 31.99 -2.29
C SER A 37 11.51 32.81 -2.87
N GLN A 38 12.52 32.16 -3.45
CA GLN A 38 13.27 32.73 -4.56
C GLN A 38 12.85 31.99 -5.83
N GLU A 39 12.59 32.78 -6.87
CA GLU A 39 12.27 32.36 -8.22
C GLU A 39 13.45 31.61 -8.84
N GLY A 40 13.20 30.45 -9.43
CA GLY A 40 14.21 29.65 -10.13
C GLY A 40 13.94 28.16 -9.96
N GLU A 41 13.51 27.54 -11.05
CA GLU A 41 13.45 26.09 -11.29
C GLU A 41 12.59 25.27 -10.32
N ALA A 42 11.60 24.58 -10.89
CA ALA A 42 10.87 23.52 -10.21
C ALA A 42 11.84 22.36 -9.92
N GLU A 43 12.62 22.48 -8.85
CA GLU A 43 13.39 21.37 -8.31
C GLU A 43 12.38 20.36 -7.78
N SER A 44 12.18 19.35 -8.63
CA SER A 44 11.69 18.05 -8.26
C SER A 44 12.37 17.64 -6.94
N ALA A 45 11.62 17.50 -5.85
CA ALA A 45 12.13 16.88 -4.63
C ALA A 45 12.31 15.37 -4.89
N PHE A 46 13.24 15.05 -5.77
CA PHE A 46 13.67 13.71 -6.12
C PHE A 46 15.01 13.49 -5.45
N CYS A 47 15.06 12.45 -4.62
CA CYS A 47 16.31 11.85 -4.19
C CYS A 47 17.04 11.29 -5.41
N THR A 48 17.85 12.12 -6.07
CA THR A 48 18.99 11.64 -6.85
C THR A 48 20.16 11.40 -5.92
N ALA A 49 20.26 10.18 -5.40
CA ALA A 49 21.53 9.61 -4.98
C ALA A 49 21.39 8.08 -4.98
N GLY A 50 22.11 7.42 -5.90
CA GLY A 50 22.17 5.97 -5.96
C GLY A 50 22.75 5.32 -4.69
N ARG A 51 22.44 4.03 -4.54
CA ARG A 51 22.82 3.05 -3.49
C ARG A 51 21.78 2.85 -2.38
N ASP A 52 20.91 1.86 -2.58
CA ASP A 52 20.22 1.07 -1.54
C ASP A 52 19.76 1.85 -0.28
N GLN A 53 18.86 2.82 -0.48
CA GLN A 53 18.39 3.76 0.55
C GLN A 53 17.04 3.37 1.18
N GLY A 54 16.53 2.19 0.85
CA GLY A 54 15.14 1.85 1.12
C GLY A 54 14.81 1.71 2.62
N GLY A 55 15.50 0.78 3.29
CA GLY A 55 15.28 0.53 4.72
C GLY A 55 15.66 1.71 5.62
N GLU A 56 16.66 2.51 5.23
CA GLU A 56 17.11 3.68 6.00
C GLU A 56 16.03 4.76 6.05
N GLN A 57 15.37 5.04 4.92
CA GLN A 57 14.33 6.06 4.86
C GLN A 57 13.11 5.68 5.70
N VAL A 58 12.72 4.40 5.69
CA VAL A 58 11.61 3.89 6.49
C VAL A 58 11.87 4.05 7.97
N PHE A 59 13.12 3.81 8.37
CA PHE A 59 13.55 4.02 9.75
C PHE A 59 13.51 5.50 10.15
N ILE A 60 13.96 6.40 9.27
CA ILE A 60 13.87 7.86 9.50
C ILE A 60 12.41 8.30 9.60
N ASP A 61 11.57 7.87 8.68
CA ASP A 61 10.13 8.19 8.67
C ASP A 61 9.44 7.68 9.94
N PHE A 62 9.85 6.51 10.44
CA PHE A 62 9.37 5.99 11.73
C PHE A 62 9.82 6.86 12.90
N LEU A 63 11.10 7.27 12.96
CA LEU A 63 11.60 8.11 14.03
C LEU A 63 10.83 9.44 14.09
N GLU A 64 10.62 10.07 12.93
CA GLU A 64 9.81 11.28 12.83
C GLU A 64 8.37 11.03 13.29
N TYR A 65 7.77 9.91 12.88
CA TYR A 65 6.44 9.50 13.33
C TYR A 65 6.39 9.32 14.86
N ALA A 66 7.43 8.76 15.48
CA ALA A 66 7.56 8.59 16.93
C ALA A 66 7.84 9.92 17.67
N GLY A 67 7.95 11.04 16.95
CA GLY A 67 8.24 12.35 17.53
C GLY A 67 9.68 12.45 18.02
N THR A 68 10.61 11.74 17.38
CA THR A 68 12.05 11.84 17.59
C THR A 68 12.76 12.13 16.27
N SER A 69 14.07 12.37 16.31
CA SER A 69 14.88 12.61 15.13
C SER A 69 16.20 11.87 15.20
N LEU A 70 16.81 11.63 14.05
CA LEU A 70 18.13 11.00 13.97
C LEU A 70 19.19 11.77 14.78
N LYS A 71 19.08 13.12 14.83
CA LYS A 71 19.95 13.98 15.65
C LYS A 71 19.76 13.76 17.13
N GLU A 72 18.52 13.59 17.57
CA GLU A 72 18.17 13.34 18.97
C GLU A 72 18.69 11.97 19.43
N VAL A 73 18.53 10.94 18.59
CA VAL A 73 19.08 9.60 18.86
C VAL A 73 20.62 9.63 18.94
N ALA A 74 21.28 10.37 18.05
CA ALA A 74 22.74 10.44 17.99
C ALA A 74 23.39 11.20 19.16
N THR A 75 22.66 12.11 19.80
CA THR A 75 23.18 13.01 20.86
C THR A 75 22.67 12.64 22.26
N ALA A 76 21.78 11.68 22.38
CA ALA A 76 21.16 11.31 23.65
C ALA A 76 22.13 10.60 24.60
N ASN A 77 22.29 11.12 25.81
CA ASN A 77 23.09 10.44 26.85
C ASN A 77 22.29 9.37 27.61
N THR A 78 20.96 9.44 27.55
CA THR A 78 20.01 8.51 28.17
C THR A 78 18.95 8.13 27.15
N TYR A 79 18.65 6.84 27.03
CA TYR A 79 17.76 6.31 25.96
C TYR A 79 16.40 5.82 26.48
N GLU A 80 16.11 5.92 27.78
CA GLU A 80 14.84 5.45 28.34
C GLU A 80 13.62 6.20 27.77
N SER A 81 13.69 7.54 27.73
CA SER A 81 12.61 8.37 27.16
C SER A 81 12.47 8.22 25.64
N LEU A 82 13.56 7.89 24.94
CA LEU A 82 13.55 7.57 23.51
C LEU A 82 12.89 6.21 23.28
N ASN A 83 13.26 5.20 24.06
CA ASN A 83 12.68 3.87 23.99
C ASN A 83 11.18 3.92 24.30
N ALA A 84 10.74 4.65 25.33
CA ALA A 84 9.32 4.82 25.63
C ALA A 84 8.52 5.41 24.45
N ARG A 85 9.07 6.42 23.75
CA ARG A 85 8.45 7.00 22.54
C ARG A 85 8.43 5.99 21.38
N CYS A 86 9.54 5.32 21.13
CA CYS A 86 9.65 4.30 20.10
C CYS A 86 8.72 3.11 20.35
N GLU A 87 8.56 2.68 21.60
CA GLU A 87 7.65 1.62 22.01
C GLU A 87 6.20 2.03 21.78
N ALA A 88 5.79 3.22 22.23
CA ALA A 88 4.44 3.73 21.99
C ALA A 88 4.11 3.81 20.49
N ALA A 89 5.05 4.32 19.68
CA ALA A 89 4.90 4.37 18.23
C ALA A 89 4.85 2.96 17.60
N SER A 90 5.70 2.05 18.07
CA SER A 90 5.77 0.66 17.59
C SER A 90 4.49 -0.10 17.90
N SER A 91 3.91 0.07 19.09
CA SER A 91 2.62 -0.52 19.46
C SER A 91 1.48 -0.01 18.59
N HIS A 92 1.45 1.30 18.30
CA HIS A 92 0.41 1.87 17.44
C HIS A 92 0.49 1.36 16.00
N ILE A 93 1.69 1.38 15.39
CA ILE A 93 1.89 0.87 14.03
C ILE A 93 1.62 -0.64 13.98
N THR A 94 2.03 -1.40 15.00
CA THR A 94 1.73 -2.83 15.09
C THR A 94 0.22 -3.09 15.11
N ALA A 95 -0.55 -2.32 15.88
CA ALA A 95 -2.00 -2.46 15.92
C ALA A 95 -2.64 -2.21 14.53
N GLN A 96 -2.21 -1.16 13.83
CA GLN A 96 -2.68 -0.87 12.47
C GLN A 96 -2.26 -1.96 11.49
N LEU A 97 -1.01 -2.44 11.59
CA LEU A 97 -0.50 -3.52 10.75
C LEU A 97 -1.34 -4.78 10.93
N LEU A 98 -1.65 -5.19 12.17
CA LEU A 98 -2.42 -6.40 12.45
C LEU A 98 -3.89 -6.29 12.00
N GLU A 99 -4.45 -5.09 11.89
CA GLU A 99 -5.77 -4.87 11.33
C GLU A 99 -5.83 -5.23 9.83
N TYR A 100 -4.72 -5.02 9.10
CA TYR A 100 -4.67 -5.22 7.65
C TYR A 100 -3.90 -6.45 7.19
N TRP A 101 -2.83 -6.83 7.88
CA TRP A 101 -1.92 -7.90 7.49
C TRP A 101 -2.37 -9.27 8.01
N THR A 102 -3.10 -10.03 7.20
CA THR A 102 -3.70 -11.31 7.62
C THR A 102 -2.75 -12.51 7.48
N GLN A 103 -1.50 -12.29 7.04
CA GLN A 103 -0.53 -13.38 6.81
C GLN A 103 0.07 -13.93 8.10
N ASN A 104 0.27 -13.06 9.09
CA ASN A 104 0.81 -13.46 10.38
C ASN A 104 0.26 -12.54 11.47
N PRO A 105 -0.74 -12.98 12.24
CA PRO A 105 -1.37 -12.16 13.27
C PRO A 105 -0.56 -12.08 14.57
N ASN A 106 0.58 -12.78 14.65
CA ASN A 106 1.37 -12.89 15.88
C ASN A 106 2.64 -12.04 15.84
N ILE A 107 2.71 -11.04 14.97
CA ILE A 107 3.87 -10.18 14.82
C ILE A 107 3.75 -8.92 15.65
N GLU A 108 4.88 -8.48 16.16
CA GLU A 108 5.03 -7.24 16.91
C GLU A 108 6.29 -6.56 16.40
N PHE A 109 6.15 -5.31 15.95
CA PHE A 109 7.27 -4.50 15.55
C PHE A 109 7.85 -3.80 16.76
N GLU A 110 9.18 -3.68 16.81
CA GLU A 110 9.87 -3.07 17.94
C GLU A 110 11.10 -2.31 17.45
N ILE A 111 11.24 -1.06 17.89
CA ILE A 111 12.48 -0.29 17.76
C ILE A 111 13.06 -0.05 19.14
N ARG A 112 14.32 -0.46 19.32
CA ARG A 112 15.10 -0.19 20.54
C ARG A 112 16.33 0.62 20.23
N VAL A 113 16.55 1.67 21.01
CA VAL A 113 17.79 2.44 21.05
C VAL A 113 18.69 1.87 22.12
N THR A 114 19.93 1.58 21.73
CA THR A 114 20.93 0.86 22.53
C THR A 114 22.32 1.38 22.23
N LYS A 115 23.29 1.13 23.12
CA LYS A 115 24.70 1.34 22.78
C LYS A 115 25.15 0.28 21.78
N ALA A 116 26.09 0.67 20.92
CA ALA A 116 26.78 -0.24 20.02
C ALA A 116 27.68 -1.19 20.79
N GLU A 117 27.78 -2.43 20.31
CA GLU A 117 28.69 -3.43 20.88
C GLU A 117 29.97 -3.47 20.03
N ALA A 118 31.14 -3.58 20.68
CA ALA A 118 32.42 -3.53 19.96
C ALA A 118 32.62 -4.65 18.92
N GLY A 119 31.87 -5.76 19.05
CA GLY A 119 31.87 -6.89 18.12
C GLY A 119 30.85 -6.79 16.97
N ASP A 120 30.01 -5.75 16.93
CA ASP A 120 29.07 -5.56 15.82
C ASP A 120 29.81 -5.28 14.50
N PRO A 121 29.19 -5.55 13.34
CA PRO A 121 29.79 -5.22 12.06
C PRO A 121 29.90 -3.69 11.91
N VAL A 122 31.04 -3.24 11.34
CA VAL A 122 31.18 -1.83 10.95
C VAL A 122 30.05 -1.51 9.95
N PRO A 123 29.26 -0.45 10.19
CA PRO A 123 29.57 0.63 11.09
C PRO A 123 28.80 0.70 12.43
N PHE A 124 28.13 -0.36 12.84
CA PHE A 124 27.27 -0.41 14.02
C PHE A 124 28.01 -0.77 15.31
N ASN A 125 29.34 -0.74 15.28
CA ASN A 125 30.24 -1.15 16.36
C ASN A 125 30.59 -0.03 17.35
N GLU A 126 30.15 1.21 17.10
CA GLU A 126 30.43 2.37 17.94
C GLU A 126 29.21 3.30 18.07
N GLY A 127 29.11 4.00 19.20
CA GLY A 127 28.09 5.02 19.45
C GLY A 127 26.73 4.47 19.89
N ILE A 128 25.67 5.18 19.50
CA ILE A 128 24.28 4.84 19.81
C ILE A 128 23.62 4.36 18.53
N ILE A 129 22.99 3.20 18.62
CA ILE A 129 22.34 2.55 17.49
C ILE A 129 20.90 2.23 17.85
N ALA A 130 20.04 2.37 16.85
CA ALA A 130 18.66 1.96 16.94
C ALA A 130 18.45 0.71 16.09
N ARG A 131 17.89 -0.32 16.71
CA ARG A 131 17.67 -1.64 16.11
C ARG A 131 16.18 -1.85 15.92
N ALA A 132 15.76 -2.02 14.66
CA ALA A 132 14.42 -2.43 14.31
C ALA A 132 14.32 -3.96 14.28
N ARG A 133 13.35 -4.52 14.99
CA ARG A 133 13.13 -5.95 15.13
C ARG A 133 11.66 -6.29 14.94
N VAL A 134 11.41 -7.51 14.51
CA VAL A 134 10.07 -8.09 14.45
C VAL A 134 10.04 -9.31 15.35
N LYS A 135 9.23 -9.22 16.39
CA LYS A 135 8.97 -10.31 17.33
C LYS A 135 7.79 -11.13 16.84
N ASN A 136 7.94 -12.44 16.88
CA ASN A 136 6.87 -13.39 16.65
C ASN A 136 6.43 -13.96 18.00
N ASN A 137 5.24 -13.56 18.45
CA ASN A 137 4.68 -13.94 19.74
C ASN A 137 4.19 -15.40 19.78
N LEU A 138 4.02 -16.06 18.63
CA LEU A 138 3.70 -17.49 18.56
C LEU A 138 4.96 -18.33 18.78
N HIS A 139 6.03 -18.05 18.04
CA HIS A 139 7.29 -18.81 18.11
C HIS A 139 8.29 -18.26 19.14
N LYS A 140 7.93 -17.17 19.85
CA LYS A 140 8.75 -16.52 20.88
C LYS A 140 10.16 -16.15 20.41
N LEU A 141 10.27 -15.74 19.15
CA LEU A 141 11.52 -15.36 18.48
C LEU A 141 11.47 -13.88 18.09
N SER A 142 12.61 -13.19 18.14
CA SER A 142 12.76 -11.84 17.62
C SER A 142 13.86 -11.82 16.57
N LEU A 143 13.52 -11.39 15.35
CA LEU A 143 14.46 -11.29 14.22
C LEU A 143 14.67 -9.83 13.83
N PRO A 144 15.83 -9.47 13.27
CA PRO A 144 16.02 -8.19 12.60
C PRO A 144 14.93 -7.91 11.57
N PHE A 145 14.50 -6.65 11.46
CA PHE A 145 13.48 -6.24 10.49
C PHE A 145 13.87 -6.58 9.05
N SER A 146 15.17 -6.56 8.74
CA SER A 146 15.71 -6.88 7.42
C SER A 146 15.67 -8.36 7.04
N GLU A 147 15.57 -9.27 8.00
CA GLU A 147 15.40 -10.70 7.73
C GLU A 147 13.95 -11.08 7.39
N ARG A 148 13.05 -10.08 7.32
CA ARG A 148 11.66 -10.30 6.92
C ARG A 148 11.53 -10.31 5.40
N SER A 149 10.45 -10.91 4.92
CA SER A 149 10.19 -10.95 3.48
C SER A 149 10.12 -9.54 2.88
N ALA A 150 10.59 -9.39 1.64
CA ALA A 150 10.53 -8.12 0.91
C ALA A 150 9.09 -7.55 0.87
N GLY A 151 8.08 -8.42 0.76
CA GLY A 151 6.68 -8.03 0.82
C GLY A 151 6.29 -7.43 2.18
N PHE A 152 6.69 -8.05 3.29
CA PHE A 152 6.43 -7.51 4.62
C PHE A 152 7.10 -6.16 4.83
N VAL A 153 8.38 -6.06 4.46
CA VAL A 153 9.15 -4.81 4.54
C VAL A 153 8.45 -3.72 3.75
N TRP A 154 8.03 -4.00 2.51
CA TRP A 154 7.30 -3.05 1.66
C TRP A 154 5.99 -2.57 2.31
N PHE A 155 5.17 -3.50 2.80
CA PHE A 155 3.85 -3.18 3.38
C PHE A 155 3.99 -2.34 4.66
N PHE A 156 4.92 -2.73 5.53
CA PHE A 156 5.23 -1.97 6.75
C PHE A 156 5.74 -0.56 6.42
N SER A 157 6.67 -0.47 5.46
CA SER A 157 7.23 0.80 5.00
C SER A 157 6.14 1.74 4.48
N PHE A 158 5.20 1.20 3.72
CA PHE A 158 4.05 1.94 3.22
C PHE A 158 3.17 2.49 4.35
N LEU A 159 2.85 1.66 5.35
CA LEU A 159 2.05 2.09 6.52
C LEU A 159 2.74 3.20 7.31
N VAL A 160 4.02 3.05 7.63
CA VAL A 160 4.79 4.06 8.37
C VAL A 160 4.85 5.36 7.58
N LYS A 161 5.17 5.30 6.28
CA LYS A 161 5.25 6.48 5.43
C LYS A 161 3.91 7.22 5.42
N PHE A 162 2.84 6.49 5.21
CA PHE A 162 1.51 7.08 5.13
C PHE A 162 1.07 7.68 6.48
N ALA A 163 1.34 7.01 7.59
CA ALA A 163 1.06 7.52 8.93
C ALA A 163 1.84 8.81 9.23
N GLN A 164 3.07 8.93 8.73
CA GLN A 164 3.88 10.15 8.83
C GLN A 164 3.27 11.29 7.98
N VAL A 165 2.90 11.02 6.73
CA VAL A 165 2.31 12.02 5.84
C VAL A 165 0.95 12.52 6.36
N GLN A 166 0.12 11.63 6.92
CA GLN A 166 -1.16 12.01 7.53
C GLN A 166 -1.05 13.00 8.70
N LYS A 167 0.07 12.98 9.45
CA LYS A 167 0.29 13.93 10.54
C LYS A 167 0.56 15.35 10.02
N THR A 168 1.16 15.46 8.84
CA THR A 168 1.66 16.74 8.31
C THR A 168 0.69 17.38 7.32
N ALA A 169 -0.16 16.60 6.65
CA ALA A 169 -1.01 17.07 5.57
C ALA A 169 -2.48 16.64 5.69
N GLY A 170 -3.38 17.43 5.12
CA GLY A 170 -4.83 17.21 5.14
C GLY A 170 -5.31 16.14 4.15
N LYS A 171 -6.30 16.46 3.30
CA LYS A 171 -6.72 15.57 2.21
C LYS A 171 -5.58 15.44 1.20
N LEU A 172 -5.35 14.22 0.70
CA LEU A 172 -4.23 13.91 -0.18
C LEU A 172 -4.73 13.24 -1.45
N ILE A 173 -3.98 13.41 -2.54
CA ILE A 173 -4.04 12.55 -3.71
C ILE A 173 -2.78 11.68 -3.67
N LEU A 174 -2.97 10.37 -3.59
CA LEU A 174 -1.92 9.35 -3.56
C LEU A 174 -1.83 8.73 -4.95
N LEU A 175 -0.67 8.84 -5.59
CA LEU A 175 -0.38 8.18 -6.85
C LEU A 175 0.63 7.06 -6.58
N LEU A 176 0.24 5.82 -6.90
CA LEU A 176 1.04 4.62 -6.65
C LEU A 176 1.26 3.87 -7.95
N ASP A 177 2.52 3.74 -8.35
CA ASP A 177 2.87 2.93 -9.52
C ASP A 177 3.14 1.48 -9.10
N GLU A 178 2.36 0.54 -9.62
CA GLU A 178 2.43 -0.90 -9.34
C GLU A 178 2.66 -1.21 -7.83
N PRO A 179 1.76 -0.78 -6.92
CA PRO A 179 2.00 -0.95 -5.50
C PRO A 179 1.96 -2.43 -5.12
N GLY A 180 2.95 -2.84 -4.32
CA GLY A 180 2.98 -4.18 -3.75
C GLY A 180 3.41 -5.27 -4.75
N LEU A 181 4.25 -4.96 -5.74
CA LEU A 181 4.84 -5.97 -6.65
C LEU A 181 5.53 -7.13 -5.92
N THR A 182 6.11 -6.88 -4.74
CA THR A 182 6.77 -7.91 -3.91
C THR A 182 5.80 -8.68 -3.00
N LEU A 183 4.52 -8.30 -3.00
CA LEU A 183 3.46 -8.96 -2.23
C LEU A 183 2.90 -10.13 -3.03
N HIS A 184 2.68 -11.26 -2.35
CA HIS A 184 1.89 -12.34 -2.94
C HIS A 184 0.40 -11.96 -2.98
N GLY A 185 -0.41 -12.65 -3.79
CA GLY A 185 -1.82 -12.29 -4.05
C GLY A 185 -2.68 -12.03 -2.80
N LYS A 186 -2.55 -12.86 -1.76
CA LYS A 186 -3.28 -12.62 -0.50
C LYS A 186 -2.90 -11.30 0.20
N ALA A 187 -1.63 -10.90 0.18
CA ALA A 187 -1.17 -9.64 0.77
C ALA A 187 -1.50 -8.43 -0.12
N GLN A 188 -1.62 -8.64 -1.43
CA GLN A 188 -2.19 -7.63 -2.35
C GLN A 188 -3.69 -7.40 -2.04
N GLY A 189 -4.46 -8.45 -1.74
CA GLY A 189 -5.83 -8.32 -1.24
C GLY A 189 -5.91 -7.57 0.10
N ASP A 190 -5.01 -7.85 1.04
CA ASP A 190 -4.87 -7.11 2.30
C ASP A 190 -4.60 -5.60 2.04
N LEU A 191 -3.76 -5.28 1.06
CA LEU A 191 -3.46 -3.91 0.64
C LEU A 191 -4.67 -3.20 0.02
N LEU A 192 -5.42 -3.87 -0.87
CA LEU A 192 -6.65 -3.32 -1.43
C LEU A 192 -7.66 -2.97 -0.34
N ARG A 193 -7.82 -3.86 0.65
CA ARG A 193 -8.71 -3.59 1.79
C ARG A 193 -8.26 -2.36 2.58
N TYR A 194 -6.94 -2.19 2.78
CA TYR A 194 -6.41 -0.98 3.40
C TYR A 194 -6.70 0.28 2.59
N PHE A 195 -6.58 0.22 1.25
CA PHE A 195 -6.92 1.33 0.38
C PHE A 195 -8.39 1.73 0.52
N ASP A 196 -9.30 0.77 0.50
CA ASP A 196 -10.75 1.02 0.57
C ASP A 196 -11.20 1.51 1.96
N GLU A 197 -10.74 0.86 3.04
CA GLU A 197 -11.24 1.12 4.39
C GLU A 197 -10.56 2.30 5.08
N LYS A 198 -9.25 2.52 4.85
CA LYS A 198 -8.50 3.59 5.55
C LYS A 198 -8.16 4.77 4.67
N LEU A 199 -7.77 4.55 3.41
CA LEU A 199 -7.26 5.63 2.55
C LEU A 199 -8.40 6.37 1.84
N ALA A 200 -9.22 5.64 1.08
CA ALA A 200 -10.27 6.18 0.22
C ALA A 200 -11.28 7.13 0.93
N PRO A 201 -11.66 6.91 2.22
CA PRO A 201 -12.59 7.81 2.89
C PRO A 201 -12.06 9.22 3.13
N ARG A 202 -10.73 9.39 3.15
CA ARG A 202 -10.06 10.66 3.50
C ARG A 202 -9.17 11.20 2.39
N HIS A 203 -8.72 10.33 1.49
CA HIS A 203 -7.73 10.61 0.45
C HIS A 203 -8.18 10.00 -0.88
N GLN A 204 -7.78 10.60 -1.99
CA GLN A 204 -7.95 10.00 -3.30
C GLN A 204 -6.76 9.08 -3.58
N VAL A 205 -7.02 7.82 -3.90
CA VAL A 205 -5.99 6.84 -4.26
C VAL A 205 -6.12 6.51 -5.73
N ILE A 206 -5.04 6.70 -6.49
CA ILE A 206 -4.94 6.31 -7.90
C ILE A 206 -3.71 5.42 -8.03
N TYR A 207 -3.88 4.24 -8.62
CA TYR A 207 -2.77 3.31 -8.79
C TYR A 207 -2.85 2.57 -10.12
N THR A 208 -1.68 2.16 -10.61
CA THR A 208 -1.52 1.26 -11.76
C THR A 208 -1.26 -0.15 -11.23
N THR A 209 -1.71 -1.17 -11.97
CA THR A 209 -1.41 -2.56 -11.62
C THR A 209 -1.48 -3.48 -12.85
N HIS A 210 -0.51 -4.39 -12.94
CA HIS A 210 -0.59 -5.57 -13.79
C HIS A 210 -1.11 -6.80 -13.02
N SER A 211 -1.17 -6.73 -11.69
CA SER A 211 -1.67 -7.83 -10.86
C SER A 211 -3.20 -7.92 -10.88
N PRO A 212 -3.78 -9.09 -11.20
CA PRO A 212 -5.21 -9.32 -11.08
C PRO A 212 -5.70 -9.26 -9.62
N PHE A 213 -4.84 -9.57 -8.64
CA PHE A 213 -5.20 -9.51 -7.21
C PHE A 213 -5.30 -8.08 -6.66
N MET A 214 -4.86 -7.09 -7.45
CA MET A 214 -4.97 -5.66 -7.15
C MET A 214 -6.14 -5.01 -7.91
N VAL A 215 -7.02 -5.81 -8.54
CA VAL A 215 -8.27 -5.35 -9.13
C VAL A 215 -9.37 -5.43 -8.06
N PRO A 216 -10.06 -4.32 -7.74
CA PRO A 216 -11.14 -4.31 -6.77
C PRO A 216 -12.41 -4.89 -7.40
N ALA A 217 -12.62 -6.19 -7.24
CA ALA A 217 -13.77 -6.88 -7.83
C ALA A 217 -15.13 -6.32 -7.33
N ASN A 218 -15.17 -5.81 -6.10
CA ASN A 218 -16.33 -5.13 -5.51
C ASN A 218 -16.55 -3.69 -6.00
N ASN A 219 -15.66 -3.14 -6.85
CA ASN A 219 -15.73 -1.78 -7.37
C ASN A 219 -15.14 -1.70 -8.79
N LEU A 220 -15.58 -2.59 -9.68
CA LEU A 220 -15.19 -2.57 -11.10
C LEU A 220 -15.41 -1.20 -11.78
N PRO A 221 -16.47 -0.41 -11.49
CA PRO A 221 -16.63 0.91 -12.10
C PRO A 221 -15.49 1.90 -11.83
N ALA A 222 -14.67 1.68 -10.79
CA ALA A 222 -13.48 2.49 -10.52
C ALA A 222 -12.25 2.07 -11.34
N VAL A 223 -12.29 0.91 -11.98
CA VAL A 223 -11.18 0.38 -12.79
C VAL A 223 -11.17 1.08 -14.15
N ARG A 224 -9.97 1.42 -14.62
CA ARG A 224 -9.73 1.91 -15.97
C ARG A 224 -8.74 1.00 -16.64
N ILE A 225 -9.09 0.54 -17.83
CA ILE A 225 -8.21 -0.29 -18.66
C ILE A 225 -7.44 0.63 -19.58
N VAL A 226 -6.12 0.44 -19.65
CA VAL A 226 -5.24 1.13 -20.59
C VAL A 226 -4.63 0.10 -21.52
N GLU A 227 -4.83 0.26 -22.82
CA GLU A 227 -4.28 -0.66 -23.82
C GLU A 227 -3.98 0.06 -25.14
N ASP A 228 -3.03 -0.48 -25.90
CA ASP A 228 -2.77 -0.06 -27.28
C ASP A 228 -3.70 -0.83 -28.22
N ARG A 229 -4.63 -0.12 -28.87
CA ARG A 229 -5.60 -0.77 -29.75
C ARG A 229 -4.99 -1.04 -31.11
N ILE A 230 -4.75 -2.31 -31.36
CA ILE A 230 -4.34 -2.81 -32.67
C ILE A 230 -5.52 -3.57 -33.27
N PHE A 231 -5.90 -3.23 -34.48
CA PHE A 231 -6.98 -3.90 -35.21
C PHE A 231 -6.53 -4.27 -36.61
N GLN A 232 -7.20 -5.25 -37.20
CA GLN A 232 -6.89 -5.76 -38.52
C GLN A 232 -7.99 -5.35 -39.50
N PRO A 233 -7.89 -4.18 -40.17
CA PRO A 233 -8.90 -3.75 -41.15
C PRO A 233 -9.02 -4.69 -42.35
N LYS A 234 -7.94 -5.41 -42.70
CA LYS A 234 -7.91 -6.46 -43.74
C LYS A 234 -7.01 -7.61 -43.30
N PRO A 235 -7.28 -8.87 -43.70
CA PRO A 235 -6.42 -9.99 -43.36
C PRO A 235 -4.95 -9.71 -43.69
N GLY A 236 -4.07 -9.80 -42.68
CA GLY A 236 -2.63 -9.54 -42.81
C GLY A 236 -2.21 -8.07 -42.71
N GLN A 237 -3.14 -7.11 -42.59
CA GLN A 237 -2.82 -5.69 -42.39
C GLN A 237 -3.22 -5.23 -40.98
N TRP A 238 -2.23 -4.87 -40.17
CA TRP A 238 -2.46 -4.35 -38.82
C TRP A 238 -2.42 -2.83 -38.84
N ALA A 239 -3.38 -2.20 -38.16
CA ALA A 239 -3.44 -0.77 -37.93
C ALA A 239 -3.58 -0.50 -36.44
N SER A 240 -2.94 0.55 -35.94
CA SER A 240 -3.05 0.99 -34.54
C SER A 240 -3.94 2.22 -34.45
N GLU A 241 -4.89 2.22 -33.51
CA GLU A 241 -5.63 3.43 -33.10
C GLU A 241 -4.90 4.19 -31.98
N GLY A 242 -3.74 3.68 -31.53
CA GLY A 242 -2.94 4.16 -30.40
C GLY A 242 -3.49 3.73 -29.03
N THR A 243 -2.86 4.23 -27.97
CA THR A 243 -3.28 3.98 -26.59
C THR A 243 -4.66 4.56 -26.30
N LYS A 244 -5.58 3.71 -25.82
CA LYS A 244 -6.91 4.09 -25.38
C LYS A 244 -7.08 3.77 -23.90
N VAL A 245 -7.87 4.61 -23.24
CA VAL A 245 -8.33 4.37 -21.86
C VAL A 245 -9.81 4.05 -21.94
N ARG A 246 -10.23 2.93 -21.35
CA ARG A 246 -11.63 2.51 -21.29
C ARG A 246 -12.14 2.47 -19.85
N ASP A 247 -13.42 2.78 -19.71
CA ASP A 247 -14.22 2.62 -18.50
C ASP A 247 -15.15 1.40 -18.55
N ASP A 248 -15.39 0.84 -19.75
CA ASP A 248 -16.12 -0.42 -19.93
C ASP A 248 -15.24 -1.62 -19.58
N THR A 249 -15.28 -1.99 -18.29
CA THR A 249 -14.55 -3.14 -17.75
C THR A 249 -15.07 -4.49 -18.27
N LEU A 250 -16.23 -4.54 -18.93
CA LEU A 250 -16.84 -5.78 -19.43
C LEU A 250 -16.81 -5.88 -20.96
N ALA A 251 -16.15 -4.93 -21.64
CA ALA A 251 -16.01 -4.95 -23.09
C ALA A 251 -15.26 -6.20 -23.58
N THR A 252 -15.80 -6.76 -24.66
CA THR A 252 -15.66 -8.15 -25.15
C THR A 252 -14.30 -8.53 -25.75
N ASP A 253 -13.21 -7.82 -25.45
CA ASP A 253 -11.89 -8.18 -25.97
C ASP A 253 -11.21 -9.23 -25.08
N ARG A 254 -10.78 -10.34 -25.69
CA ARG A 254 -10.36 -11.57 -24.99
C ARG A 254 -9.06 -11.37 -24.21
N ASP A 255 -8.16 -10.52 -24.71
CA ASP A 255 -6.86 -10.26 -24.11
C ASP A 255 -6.95 -9.25 -22.96
N THR A 256 -7.87 -8.29 -23.06
CA THR A 256 -8.11 -7.24 -22.07
C THR A 256 -8.89 -7.75 -20.86
N LEU A 257 -9.73 -8.77 -21.06
CA LEU A 257 -10.48 -9.41 -20.00
C LEU A 257 -9.63 -10.34 -19.13
N PHE A 258 -8.42 -10.73 -19.53
CA PHE A 258 -7.65 -11.75 -18.80
C PHE A 258 -7.32 -11.37 -17.34
N PRO A 259 -6.89 -10.12 -17.02
CA PRO A 259 -6.69 -9.71 -15.62
C PRO A 259 -8.00 -9.65 -14.84
N LEU A 260 -9.10 -9.20 -15.45
CA LEU A 260 -10.41 -9.12 -14.82
C LEU A 260 -11.03 -10.51 -14.61
N GLN A 261 -10.89 -11.42 -15.57
CA GLN A 261 -11.27 -12.82 -15.49
C GLN A 261 -10.42 -13.56 -14.46
N GLY A 262 -9.13 -13.23 -14.34
CA GLY A 262 -8.27 -13.74 -13.28
C GLY A 262 -8.73 -13.26 -11.90
N ALA A 263 -9.04 -11.97 -11.74
CA ALA A 263 -9.53 -11.39 -10.49
C ALA A 263 -10.91 -11.96 -10.09
N LEU A 264 -11.87 -11.92 -11.01
CA LEU A 264 -13.22 -12.44 -10.82
C LEU A 264 -13.22 -13.95 -10.68
N GLY A 265 -12.44 -14.67 -11.50
CA GLY A 265 -12.30 -16.13 -11.42
C GLY A 265 -11.66 -16.57 -10.12
N TYR A 266 -10.65 -15.85 -9.62
CA TYR A 266 -10.05 -16.12 -8.31
C TYR A 266 -11.04 -15.82 -7.18
N GLU A 267 -11.78 -14.71 -7.22
CA GLU A 267 -12.79 -14.41 -6.21
C GLU A 267 -13.96 -15.41 -6.25
N ILE A 268 -14.45 -15.76 -7.44
CA ILE A 268 -15.49 -16.78 -7.64
C ILE A 268 -15.01 -18.13 -7.11
N THR A 269 -13.79 -18.58 -7.43
CA THR A 269 -13.25 -19.86 -6.94
C THR A 269 -12.97 -19.85 -5.44
N GLN A 270 -12.37 -18.80 -4.88
CA GLN A 270 -12.22 -18.66 -3.43
C GLN A 270 -13.59 -18.73 -2.75
N THR A 271 -14.58 -18.05 -3.30
CA THR A 271 -15.87 -18.02 -2.64
C THR A 271 -16.67 -19.31 -2.80
N LEU A 272 -16.58 -19.93 -3.97
CA LEU A 272 -17.17 -21.23 -4.27
C LEU A 272 -16.73 -22.33 -3.30
N PHE A 273 -15.45 -22.33 -2.91
CA PHE A 273 -14.87 -23.40 -2.09
C PHE A 273 -14.66 -23.00 -0.62
N VAL A 274 -14.70 -21.72 -0.25
CA VAL A 274 -14.37 -21.22 1.10
C VAL A 274 -15.49 -20.38 1.75
N GLY A 275 -16.48 -19.91 0.99
CA GLY A 275 -17.54 -19.03 1.49
C GLY A 275 -18.57 -19.74 2.39
N LYS A 276 -18.90 -19.15 3.56
CA LYS A 276 -20.01 -19.63 4.42
C LYS A 276 -21.41 -19.32 3.88
N HIS A 277 -21.51 -18.36 2.96
CA HIS A 277 -22.77 -17.83 2.43
C HIS A 277 -22.71 -17.71 0.91
N THR A 278 -23.06 -18.80 0.23
CA THR A 278 -23.03 -18.88 -1.24
C THR A 278 -24.45 -18.88 -1.78
N LEU A 279 -24.69 -18.01 -2.77
CA LEU A 279 -25.94 -17.94 -3.52
C LEU A 279 -25.71 -18.59 -4.90
N LEU A 280 -26.24 -19.78 -5.10
CA LEU A 280 -26.18 -20.46 -6.40
C LEU A 280 -27.13 -19.79 -7.39
N ILE A 281 -26.62 -19.51 -8.58
CA ILE A 281 -27.32 -18.87 -9.70
C ILE A 281 -27.05 -19.68 -10.98
N GLU A 282 -27.88 -19.53 -12.01
CA GLU A 282 -27.81 -20.36 -13.21
C GLU A 282 -26.58 -20.02 -14.05
N GLY A 283 -26.33 -18.73 -14.28
CA GLY A 283 -25.22 -18.29 -15.12
C GLY A 283 -24.71 -16.88 -14.84
N PRO A 284 -23.63 -16.45 -15.53
CA PRO A 284 -23.04 -15.13 -15.36
C PRO A 284 -24.02 -13.96 -15.58
N GLY A 285 -25.06 -14.17 -16.39
CA GLY A 285 -26.11 -13.16 -16.61
C GLY A 285 -26.87 -12.80 -15.33
N ASP A 286 -27.10 -13.76 -14.44
CA ASP A 286 -27.83 -13.54 -13.19
C ASP A 286 -27.06 -12.63 -12.24
N ILE A 287 -25.72 -12.69 -12.25
CA ILE A 287 -24.86 -11.78 -11.47
C ILE A 287 -25.18 -10.34 -11.84
N LEU A 288 -25.22 -10.04 -13.15
CA LEU A 288 -25.47 -8.69 -13.65
C LEU A 288 -26.85 -8.18 -13.24
N TYR A 289 -27.88 -9.03 -13.32
CA TYR A 289 -29.23 -8.66 -12.91
C TYR A 289 -29.35 -8.44 -11.39
N LEU A 290 -28.80 -9.34 -10.59
CA LEU A 290 -28.85 -9.27 -9.14
C LEU A 290 -28.06 -8.08 -8.59
N GLU A 291 -26.87 -7.79 -9.13
CA GLU A 291 -26.10 -6.59 -8.79
C GLU A 291 -26.84 -5.30 -9.18
N SER A 292 -27.40 -5.27 -10.38
CA SER A 292 -28.15 -4.12 -10.88
C SER A 292 -29.39 -3.84 -10.03
N TRP A 293 -30.14 -4.88 -9.66
CA TRP A 293 -31.30 -4.77 -8.78
C TRP A 293 -30.92 -4.38 -7.36
N SER A 294 -29.88 -5.00 -6.79
CA SER A 294 -29.35 -4.66 -5.47
C SER A 294 -28.95 -3.18 -5.41
N SER A 295 -28.16 -2.73 -6.38
CA SER A 295 -27.76 -1.33 -6.52
C SER A 295 -28.95 -0.38 -6.66
N ALA A 296 -29.96 -0.77 -7.45
CA ALA A 296 -31.18 0.02 -7.61
C ALA A 296 -32.05 0.09 -6.34
N LEU A 297 -32.04 -0.95 -5.51
CA LEU A 297 -32.71 -0.97 -4.21
C LEU A 297 -32.00 -0.07 -3.21
N VAL A 298 -30.67 -0.17 -3.12
CA VAL A 298 -29.85 0.66 -2.23
C VAL A 298 -30.01 2.15 -2.56
N ARG A 299 -29.97 2.51 -3.85
CA ARG A 299 -30.22 3.90 -4.29
C ARG A 299 -31.59 4.45 -3.87
N ARG A 300 -32.57 3.57 -3.67
CA ARG A 300 -33.93 3.94 -3.23
C ARG A 300 -34.10 3.85 -1.71
N GLY A 301 -33.02 3.72 -0.94
CA GLY A 301 -33.05 3.57 0.51
C GLY A 301 -33.63 2.24 0.99
N ARG A 302 -33.66 1.21 0.13
CA ARG A 302 -34.13 -0.13 0.46
C ARG A 302 -32.94 -1.07 0.69
N THR A 303 -33.20 -2.18 1.38
CA THR A 303 -32.21 -3.25 1.57
C THR A 303 -31.88 -3.89 0.22
N GLY A 304 -30.60 -3.85 -0.16
CA GLY A 304 -30.05 -4.59 -1.30
C GLY A 304 -29.64 -6.01 -0.92
N LEU A 305 -28.99 -6.70 -1.85
CA LEU A 305 -28.33 -7.98 -1.57
C LEU A 305 -27.24 -7.73 -0.51
N ASP A 306 -27.32 -8.46 0.60
CA ASP A 306 -26.33 -8.37 1.67
C ASP A 306 -24.96 -8.84 1.14
N ARG A 307 -23.94 -8.00 1.31
CA ARG A 307 -22.59 -8.18 0.77
C ARG A 307 -21.88 -9.44 1.31
N ARG A 308 -22.42 -10.05 2.36
CA ARG A 308 -21.92 -11.34 2.86
C ARG A 308 -22.22 -12.51 1.91
N TRP A 309 -23.20 -12.37 1.02
CA TRP A 309 -23.57 -13.40 0.06
C TRP A 309 -22.76 -13.24 -1.22
N THR A 310 -22.23 -14.35 -1.70
CA THR A 310 -21.52 -14.35 -2.98
C THR A 310 -22.22 -15.22 -4.00
N MET A 311 -22.42 -14.64 -5.17
CA MET A 311 -23.11 -15.27 -6.29
C MET A 311 -22.19 -16.24 -7.01
N CYS A 312 -22.66 -17.47 -7.15
CA CYS A 312 -21.94 -18.55 -7.79
C CYS A 312 -22.72 -19.09 -9.00
N PRO A 313 -22.21 -18.91 -10.23
CA PRO A 313 -22.74 -19.58 -11.42
C PRO A 313 -22.60 -21.10 -11.32
N ALA A 314 -23.72 -21.81 -11.35
CA ALA A 314 -23.81 -23.26 -11.43
C ALA A 314 -23.61 -23.79 -12.86
N ALA A 315 -23.44 -22.89 -13.84
CA ALA A 315 -23.15 -23.18 -15.25
C ALA A 315 -24.26 -23.92 -16.01
N GLY A 316 -25.52 -23.83 -15.54
CA GLY A 316 -26.69 -24.47 -16.17
C GLY A 316 -26.69 -25.99 -16.02
#